data_AF-A0AAD8AF94-F1
#
_entry.id   AF-A0AAD8AF94-F1
#
_cell.length_a   1.000
_cell.length_b   1.000
_cell.length_c   1.000
_cell.angle_alpha   90.00
_cell.angle_beta   90.00
_cell.angle_gamma   90.00
#
_symmetry.space_group_name_H-M   'P 1'
#
loop_
_entity.id
_entity.type
_entity.pdbx_description
1 polymer ?
#
loop_
_entity_poly.entity_id
_entity_poly.type
_entity_poly.pdbx_seq_one_letter_code
_entity_poly.pdbx_strand_id
1 'polypeptide(L)'
;MIINVALYVLLWLSYNLKENNKTMDTSEKETLEVFKRLGNCEVCNKDAKYTCPRCEVKTCKLNCDGVRNKVAYKHLSNFTNLDLLSDYRLLQETANNVENITRDPSKQYTAKKELPINLYKLRAAASRRGTQLHFLPHNFTRSKENTTYFNWERTADILED
;
A
#
# COMPACT_ATOMS: atom_id res chain seq x y z
N MET A 1 -43.73 39.40 -63.69
CA MET A 1 -42.61 39.69 -62.76
C MET A 1 -42.68 38.98 -61.40
N ILE A 2 -43.73 38.21 -61.07
CA ILE A 2 -43.91 37.61 -59.72
C ILE A 2 -43.25 36.22 -59.58
N ILE A 3 -43.09 35.47 -60.68
CA ILE A 3 -42.57 34.09 -60.65
C ILE A 3 -41.08 34.02 -60.25
N ASN A 4 -40.30 35.07 -60.52
CA ASN A 4 -38.84 35.07 -60.29
C ASN A 4 -38.46 35.18 -58.81
N VAL A 5 -39.29 35.84 -57.99
CA VAL A 5 -39.03 36.01 -56.55
C VAL A 5 -39.25 34.69 -55.80
N ALA A 6 -40.28 33.92 -56.16
CA ALA A 6 -40.57 32.63 -55.55
C ALA A 6 -39.45 31.60 -55.80
N LEU A 7 -38.89 31.56 -57.01
CA LEU A 7 -37.76 30.70 -57.35
C LEU A 7 -36.49 31.07 -56.58
N TYR A 8 -36.21 32.37 -56.41
CA TYR A 8 -35.08 32.84 -55.60
C TYR A 8 -35.24 32.51 -54.11
N VAL A 9 -36.44 32.65 -53.55
CA VAL A 9 -36.73 32.31 -52.14
C VAL A 9 -36.63 30.79 -51.91
N LEU A 10 -37.11 29.96 -52.85
CA LEU A 10 -36.99 28.51 -52.74
C LEU A 10 -35.53 28.03 -52.92
N LEU A 11 -34.77 28.63 -53.84
CA LEU A 11 -33.33 28.37 -53.97
C LEU A 11 -32.55 28.81 -52.72
N TRP A 12 -32.88 29.96 -52.14
CA TRP A 12 -32.26 30.46 -50.91
C TRP A 12 -32.60 29.62 -49.68
N LEU A 13 -33.87 29.20 -49.52
CA LEU A 13 -34.29 28.27 -48.46
C LEU A 13 -33.63 26.90 -48.61
N SER A 14 -33.51 26.39 -49.83
CA SER A 14 -32.83 25.12 -50.11
C SER A 14 -31.33 25.20 -49.83
N TYR A 15 -30.70 26.34 -50.13
CA TYR A 15 -29.30 26.61 -49.84
C TYR A 15 -29.06 26.73 -48.31
N ASN A 16 -29.92 27.47 -47.59
CA ASN A 16 -29.87 27.61 -46.13
C ASN A 16 -30.16 26.31 -45.36
N LEU A 17 -31.07 25.44 -45.86
CA LEU A 17 -31.28 24.12 -45.25
C LEU A 17 -30.05 23.22 -45.41
N LYS A 18 -29.30 23.37 -46.50
CA LYS A 18 -28.11 22.56 -46.78
C LYS A 18 -26.88 23.01 -45.97
N GLU A 19 -26.79 24.29 -45.63
CA GLU A 19 -25.74 24.81 -44.75
C GLU A 19 -25.95 24.41 -43.28
N ASN A 20 -27.20 24.38 -42.78
CA ASN A 20 -27.51 23.94 -41.41
C ASN A 20 -27.30 22.42 -41.18
N ASN A 21 -27.46 21.59 -42.22
CA ASN A 21 -27.21 20.15 -42.12
C ASN A 21 -25.73 19.76 -42.31
N LYS A 22 -24.87 20.68 -42.79
CA LYS A 22 -23.43 20.43 -42.95
C LYS A 22 -22.64 20.67 -41.66
N THR A 23 -23.25 21.33 -40.68
CA THR A 23 -22.73 21.60 -39.33
C THR A 23 -23.31 20.67 -38.26
N MET A 24 -23.98 19.58 -38.65
CA MET A 24 -24.55 18.56 -37.76
C MET A 24 -24.00 17.14 -37.99
N ASP A 25 -22.78 16.99 -38.54
CA ASP A 25 -22.10 15.68 -38.63
C ASP A 25 -20.62 15.71 -38.20
N THR A 26 -20.11 16.87 -37.77
CA THR A 26 -18.73 17.04 -37.28
C THR A 26 -18.62 17.46 -35.81
N SER A 27 -19.74 17.57 -35.07
CA SER A 27 -19.75 17.96 -33.65
C SER A 27 -20.12 16.82 -32.68
N GLU A 28 -20.70 15.71 -33.16
CA GLU A 28 -21.08 14.58 -32.31
C GLU A 28 -20.02 13.46 -32.25
N LYS A 29 -19.05 13.45 -33.17
CA LYS A 29 -17.90 12.52 -33.10
C LYS A 29 -16.81 12.98 -32.13
N GLU A 30 -16.76 14.26 -31.79
CA GLU A 30 -15.78 14.81 -30.84
C GLU A 30 -16.25 14.75 -29.38
N THR A 31 -17.54 14.51 -29.12
CA THR A 31 -18.08 14.49 -27.75
C THR A 31 -18.20 13.09 -27.14
N LEU A 32 -18.03 12.03 -27.94
CA LEU A 32 -17.87 10.64 -27.45
C LEU A 32 -16.41 10.24 -27.22
N GLU A 33 -15.43 11.06 -27.62
CA GLU A 33 -14.10 11.08 -27.00
C GLU A 33 -14.19 11.74 -25.62
N VAL A 34 -15.06 11.19 -24.77
CA VAL A 34 -15.16 11.48 -23.35
C VAL A 34 -13.81 11.20 -22.73
N PHE A 35 -13.00 12.25 -22.62
CA PHE A 35 -11.85 12.43 -21.73
C PHE A 35 -11.36 11.13 -21.07
N LYS A 36 -10.74 10.24 -21.85
CA LYS A 36 -9.89 9.20 -21.27
C LYS A 36 -8.65 9.88 -20.72
N ARG A 37 -8.75 10.46 -19.51
CA ARG A 37 -7.66 11.20 -18.83
C ARG A 37 -6.34 10.43 -18.81
N LEU A 38 -6.40 9.10 -18.82
CA LEU A 38 -5.24 8.23 -18.78
C LEU A 38 -4.87 7.63 -20.16
N GLY A 39 -5.76 7.64 -21.16
CA GLY A 39 -5.50 6.99 -22.46
C GLY A 39 -5.43 5.46 -22.37
N ASN A 40 -4.57 4.86 -23.18
CA ASN A 40 -4.41 3.41 -23.28
C ASN A 40 -3.32 2.88 -22.35
N CYS A 41 -3.44 1.61 -21.97
CA CYS A 41 -2.48 0.90 -21.14
C CYS A 41 -1.22 0.56 -21.94
N GLU A 42 -0.05 0.89 -21.40
CA GLU A 42 1.24 0.66 -22.07
C GLU A 42 1.60 -0.83 -22.19
N VAL A 43 0.99 -1.71 -21.39
CA VAL A 43 1.24 -3.17 -21.41
C VAL A 43 0.28 -3.91 -22.33
N CYS A 44 -1.01 -3.56 -22.28
CA CYS A 44 -2.10 -4.36 -22.85
C CYS A 44 -2.87 -3.64 -23.98
N ASN A 45 -2.54 -2.37 -24.25
CA ASN A 45 -3.18 -1.44 -25.18
C ASN A 45 -4.71 -1.28 -25.07
N LYS A 46 -5.31 -1.78 -23.98
CA LYS A 46 -6.71 -1.53 -23.60
C LYS A 46 -6.80 -0.22 -22.81
N ASP A 47 -8.02 0.25 -22.57
CA ASP A 47 -8.27 1.44 -21.77
C ASP A 47 -7.58 1.37 -20.40
N ALA A 48 -6.71 2.35 -20.12
CA ALA A 48 -6.02 2.47 -18.84
C ALA A 48 -7.00 2.96 -17.77
N LYS A 49 -6.93 2.37 -16.57
CA LYS A 49 -7.80 2.71 -15.45
C LYS A 49 -7.09 3.53 -14.39
N TYR A 50 -5.80 3.30 -14.18
CA TYR A 50 -4.99 3.98 -13.16
C TYR A 50 -3.51 4.01 -13.58
N THR A 51 -2.72 4.81 -12.88
CA THR A 51 -1.25 4.86 -13.02
C THR A 51 -0.63 4.16 -11.81
N CYS A 52 0.18 3.12 -12.00
CA CYS A 52 0.79 2.37 -10.88
C CYS A 52 1.79 3.31 -10.17
N PRO A 53 1.67 3.57 -8.85
CA PRO A 53 2.55 4.50 -8.15
C PRO A 53 3.96 3.93 -7.93
N ARG A 54 4.18 2.63 -8.18
CA ARG A 54 5.51 2.00 -8.20
C ARG A 54 6.25 2.26 -9.51
N CYS A 55 5.58 1.95 -10.62
CA CYS A 55 6.20 1.91 -11.95
C CYS A 55 5.97 3.20 -12.75
N GLU A 56 5.04 4.05 -12.31
CA GLU A 56 4.57 5.26 -13.01
C GLU A 56 3.93 4.98 -14.39
N VAL A 57 3.70 3.70 -14.70
CA VAL A 57 3.08 3.21 -15.95
C VAL A 57 1.56 3.21 -15.84
N LYS A 58 0.89 3.66 -16.91
CA LYS A 58 -0.57 3.61 -17.04
C LYS A 58 -1.02 2.20 -17.35
N THR A 59 -1.88 1.65 -16.48
CA THR A 59 -2.21 0.21 -16.51
C THR A 59 -3.72 -0.06 -16.44
N CYS A 60 -4.11 -1.16 -17.09
CA CYS A 60 -5.49 -1.66 -17.13
C CYS A 60 -5.82 -2.57 -15.92
N LYS A 61 -4.81 -3.25 -15.36
CA LYS A 61 -4.88 -4.19 -14.21
C LYS A 61 -3.55 -4.19 -13.46
N LEU A 62 -3.56 -4.46 -12.15
CA LEU A 62 -2.36 -4.49 -11.29
C LEU A 62 -1.66 -5.85 -11.41
N ASN A 63 -0.46 -5.86 -11.99
CA ASN A 63 0.52 -6.94 -11.83
C ASN A 63 1.70 -6.51 -10.91
N CYS A 64 1.62 -5.30 -10.32
CA CYS A 64 2.58 -4.70 -9.38
C CYS A 64 1.96 -4.66 -7.97
N ASP A 65 2.78 -4.68 -6.90
CA ASP A 65 2.30 -4.52 -5.51
C ASP A 65 1.58 -3.19 -5.25
N GLY A 66 1.67 -2.23 -6.18
CA GLY A 66 0.99 -0.93 -6.07
C GLY A 66 1.58 -0.01 -5.00
N VAL A 67 2.72 -0.36 -4.41
CA VAL A 67 3.39 0.45 -3.38
C VAL A 67 4.46 1.34 -4.00
N ARG A 68 4.34 2.67 -3.84
CA ARG A 68 5.35 3.63 -4.33
C ARG A 68 6.75 3.32 -3.80
N ASN A 69 7.76 3.38 -4.67
CA ASN A 69 9.15 3.30 -4.22
C ASN A 69 9.61 4.64 -3.63
N LYS A 70 9.63 4.76 -2.29
CA LYS A 70 10.08 5.99 -1.61
C LYS A 70 11.58 6.26 -1.78
N VAL A 71 12.37 5.25 -2.14
CA VAL A 71 13.86 5.32 -2.22
C VAL A 71 14.38 5.15 -3.66
N ALA A 72 13.57 5.49 -4.66
CA ALA A 72 14.00 5.43 -6.05
C ALA A 72 15.10 6.45 -6.33
N TYR A 73 16.18 6.01 -6.97
CA TYR A 73 17.27 6.89 -7.38
C TYR A 73 16.76 7.94 -8.38
N LYS A 74 17.17 9.19 -8.18
CA LYS A 74 16.93 10.30 -9.11
C LYS A 74 18.25 10.99 -9.43
N HIS A 75 18.46 11.28 -10.71
CA HIS A 75 19.60 12.04 -11.16
C HIS A 75 19.47 13.50 -10.70
N LEU A 76 20.60 14.15 -10.37
CA LEU A 76 20.63 15.54 -9.88
C LEU A 76 19.96 16.53 -10.83
N SER A 77 20.05 16.29 -12.14
CA SER A 77 19.40 17.13 -13.16
C SER A 77 17.87 17.17 -13.03
N ASN A 78 17.27 16.10 -12.53
CA ASN A 78 15.82 15.94 -12.42
C ASN A 78 15.35 16.01 -10.96
N PHE A 79 16.24 16.40 -10.05
CA PHE A 79 15.94 16.49 -8.62
C PHE A 79 15.17 17.78 -8.34
N THR A 80 13.91 17.64 -7.89
CA THR A 80 13.04 18.78 -7.62
C THR A 80 12.88 19.04 -6.12
N ASN A 81 12.42 20.24 -5.75
CA ASN A 81 12.10 20.56 -4.36
C ASN A 81 11.04 19.60 -3.76
N LEU A 82 10.15 19.04 -4.58
CA LEU A 82 9.18 18.04 -4.14
C LEU A 82 9.84 16.72 -3.74
N ASP A 83 10.92 16.35 -4.42
CA ASP A 83 11.70 15.15 -4.10
C ASP A 83 12.45 15.33 -2.78
N LEU A 84 13.05 16.49 -2.58
CA LEU A 84 13.67 16.85 -1.30
C LEU A 84 12.67 16.76 -0.13
N LEU A 85 11.44 17.27 -0.31
CA LEU A 85 10.38 17.17 0.70
C LEU A 85 9.95 15.72 0.95
N SER A 86 9.91 14.90 -0.10
CA SER A 86 9.62 13.47 0.01
C SER A 86 10.70 12.76 0.84
N ASP A 87 11.97 13.04 0.57
CA ASP A 87 13.10 12.45 1.28
C ASP A 87 13.13 12.87 2.75
N TYR A 88 12.87 14.15 3.04
CA TYR A 88 12.74 14.64 4.41
C TYR A 88 11.63 13.92 5.19
N ARG A 89 10.46 13.74 4.56
CA ARG A 89 9.33 13.01 5.19
C ARG A 89 9.68 11.55 5.45
N LEU A 90 10.40 10.90 4.53
CA LEU A 90 10.89 9.55 4.72
C LEU A 90 11.81 9.47 5.94
N LEU A 91 12.78 10.38 6.06
CA LEU A 91 13.67 10.44 7.22
C LEU A 91 12.90 10.64 8.53
N GLN A 92 11.92 11.56 8.54
CA GLN A 92 11.07 11.77 9.71
C GLN A 92 10.27 10.51 10.09
N GLU A 93 9.68 9.83 9.10
CA GLU A 93 8.94 8.59 9.32
C GLU A 93 9.85 7.51 9.91
N THR A 94 11.08 7.37 9.39
CA THR A 94 12.06 6.41 9.92
C THR A 94 12.49 6.76 11.35
N ALA A 95 12.74 8.05 11.65
CA ALA A 95 13.09 8.50 12.99
C ALA A 95 11.95 8.24 13.98
N ASN A 96 10.72 8.61 13.61
CA ASN A 96 9.53 8.35 14.41
C ASN A 96 9.34 6.84 14.67
N ASN A 97 9.56 5.99 13.67
CA ASN A 97 9.47 4.54 13.84
C ASN A 97 10.52 4.02 14.83
N VAL A 98 11.76 4.49 14.74
CA VAL A 98 12.81 4.12 15.69
C VAL A 98 12.48 4.60 17.10
N GLU A 99 11.96 5.82 17.27
CA GLU A 99 11.50 6.33 18.55
C GLU A 99 10.35 5.50 19.12
N ASN A 100 9.35 5.18 18.30
CA ASN A 100 8.20 4.38 18.69
C ASN A 100 8.64 2.99 19.16
N ILE A 101 9.51 2.31 18.42
CA ILE A 101 10.07 1.01 18.81
C ILE A 101 10.92 1.13 20.09
N THR A 102 11.61 2.25 20.27
CA THR A 102 12.44 2.47 21.46
C THR A 102 11.60 2.71 22.72
N ARG A 103 10.46 3.39 22.58
CA ARG A 103 9.50 3.65 23.66
C ARG A 103 8.53 2.50 23.90
N ASP A 104 8.39 1.58 22.96
CA ASP A 104 7.46 0.46 23.06
C ASP A 104 7.79 -0.39 24.31
N PRO A 105 6.84 -0.53 25.27
CA PRO A 105 7.04 -1.37 26.45
C PRO A 105 7.29 -2.84 26.09
N SER A 106 6.90 -3.30 24.90
CA SER A 106 7.19 -4.65 24.42
C SER A 106 8.69 -4.95 24.39
N LYS A 107 9.53 -3.95 24.12
CA LYS A 107 11.00 -4.04 24.12
C LYS A 107 11.57 -4.35 25.50
N GLN A 108 10.85 -3.98 26.56
CA GLN A 108 11.24 -4.26 27.96
C GLN A 108 11.37 -5.76 28.23
N TYR A 109 10.61 -6.60 27.52
CA TYR A 109 10.59 -8.05 27.66
C TYR A 109 11.59 -8.78 26.76
N THR A 110 12.25 -8.07 25.84
CA THR A 110 13.30 -8.62 24.95
C THR A 110 14.71 -8.32 25.48
N ALA A 111 14.86 -7.30 26.33
CA ALA A 111 16.11 -7.05 27.04
C ALA A 111 16.45 -8.25 27.95
N LYS A 112 17.73 -8.65 28.00
CA LYS A 112 18.25 -9.70 28.88
C LYS A 112 18.07 -9.30 30.34
N LYS A 113 16.86 -9.46 30.88
CA LYS A 113 16.59 -9.38 32.30
C LYS A 113 16.80 -10.75 32.92
N GLU A 114 17.23 -10.74 34.17
CA GLU A 114 17.26 -11.94 34.98
C GLU A 114 15.85 -12.51 35.08
N LEU A 115 15.75 -13.83 35.00
CA LEU A 115 14.47 -14.52 35.09
C LEU A 115 13.87 -14.35 36.49
N PRO A 116 12.56 -14.17 36.61
CA PRO A 116 11.91 -14.17 37.91
C PRO A 116 12.13 -15.53 38.61
N ILE A 117 12.15 -15.50 39.95
CA ILE A 117 12.62 -16.62 40.78
C ILE A 117 11.86 -17.93 40.54
N ASN A 118 10.57 -17.84 40.20
CA ASN A 118 9.70 -18.99 39.88
C ASN A 118 10.14 -19.70 38.59
N LEU A 119 10.44 -18.93 37.52
CA LEU A 119 10.91 -19.46 36.26
C LEU A 119 12.34 -20.01 36.37
N TYR A 120 13.18 -19.38 37.20
CA TYR A 120 14.51 -19.91 37.51
C TYR A 120 14.42 -21.29 38.18
N LYS A 121 13.56 -21.45 39.19
CA LYS A 121 13.33 -22.74 39.87
C LYS A 121 12.80 -23.80 38.91
N LEU A 122 11.85 -23.43 38.04
CA LEU A 122 11.32 -24.32 37.01
C LEU A 122 12.42 -24.81 36.07
N ARG A 123 13.28 -23.91 35.57
CA ARG A 123 14.42 -24.28 34.73
C ARG A 123 15.40 -25.18 35.47
N ALA A 124 15.71 -24.88 36.73
CA ALA A 124 16.63 -25.71 37.53
C ALA A 124 16.08 -27.12 37.74
N ALA A 125 14.78 -27.26 38.03
CA ALA A 125 14.12 -28.55 38.18
C ALA A 125 14.08 -29.34 36.86
N ALA A 126 13.79 -28.68 35.73
CA ALA A 126 13.84 -29.29 34.41
C ALA A 126 15.26 -29.78 34.07
N SER A 127 16.28 -28.97 34.36
CA SER A 127 17.69 -29.31 34.15
C SER A 127 18.13 -30.51 34.99
N ARG A 128 17.72 -30.59 36.26
CA ARG A 128 17.95 -31.76 37.13
C ARG A 128 17.33 -33.05 36.57
N ARG A 129 16.23 -32.95 35.83
CA ARG A 129 15.57 -34.07 35.13
C ARG A 129 16.15 -34.33 33.73
N GLY A 130 17.24 -33.67 33.35
CA GLY A 130 17.88 -33.83 32.04
C GLY A 130 17.20 -33.09 30.88
N THR A 131 16.29 -32.16 31.15
CA THR A 131 15.57 -31.38 30.13
C THR A 131 16.04 -29.93 30.07
N GLN A 132 16.38 -29.44 28.88
CA GLN A 132 16.82 -28.05 28.66
C GLN A 132 15.61 -27.14 28.38
N LEU A 133 15.32 -26.22 29.31
CA LEU A 133 14.17 -25.32 29.21
C LEU A 133 14.57 -23.90 28.82
N HIS A 134 14.16 -23.49 27.61
CA HIS A 134 14.29 -22.12 27.12
C HIS A 134 12.94 -21.40 27.19
N PHE A 135 12.94 -20.17 27.70
CA PHE A 135 11.74 -19.35 27.77
C PHE A 135 11.65 -18.43 26.57
N LEU A 136 10.46 -18.39 25.98
CA LEU A 136 10.13 -17.45 24.91
C LEU A 136 9.81 -16.07 25.52
N PRO A 137 10.07 -14.95 24.82
CA PRO A 137 9.71 -13.63 25.35
C PRO A 137 8.21 -13.51 25.60
N HIS A 138 7.82 -12.69 26.59
CA HIS A 138 6.43 -12.54 27.04
C HIS A 138 5.45 -12.10 25.93
N ASN A 139 5.94 -11.41 24.90
CA ASN A 139 5.12 -10.89 23.81
C ASN A 139 4.56 -12.00 22.88
N PHE A 140 5.14 -13.20 22.91
CA PHE A 140 4.72 -14.30 22.06
C PHE A 140 3.47 -14.99 22.60
N THR A 141 2.51 -15.30 21.73
CA THR A 141 1.26 -16.00 22.08
C THR A 141 1.53 -17.32 22.80
N ARG A 142 2.47 -18.13 22.29
CA ARG A 142 2.92 -19.37 22.92
C ARG A 142 3.44 -19.19 24.35
N SER A 143 4.06 -18.05 24.66
CA SER A 143 4.51 -17.77 26.03
C SER A 143 3.35 -17.42 26.95
N LYS A 144 2.29 -16.77 26.42
CA LYS A 144 1.09 -16.38 27.18
C LYS A 144 0.18 -17.58 27.46
N GLU A 145 0.10 -18.50 26.50
CA GLU A 145 -0.69 -19.74 26.61
C GLU A 145 0.01 -20.79 27.50
N ASN A 146 1.31 -20.64 27.75
CA ASN A 146 2.05 -21.59 28.57
C ASN A 146 1.67 -21.49 30.05
N THR A 147 1.02 -22.53 30.56
CA THR A 147 0.59 -22.66 31.97
C THR A 147 1.56 -23.47 32.83
N THR A 148 2.75 -23.85 32.33
CA THR A 148 3.71 -24.65 33.08
C THR A 148 4.20 -23.90 34.33
N TYR A 149 4.13 -24.56 35.49
CA TYR A 149 4.66 -24.05 36.75
C TYR A 149 5.39 -25.16 37.51
N PHE A 150 6.32 -24.76 38.37
CA PHE A 150 7.03 -25.70 39.23
C PHE A 150 6.21 -25.95 40.49
N ASN A 151 5.69 -27.18 40.65
CA ASN A 151 5.05 -27.62 41.88
C ASN A 151 6.12 -28.15 42.84
N TRP A 152 6.29 -27.46 43.97
CA TRP A 152 7.31 -27.78 44.98
C TRP A 152 6.85 -28.87 45.97
N GLU A 153 5.54 -29.03 46.17
CA GLU A 153 4.96 -30.02 47.08
C GLU A 153 5.20 -31.45 46.56
N ARG A 154 4.95 -31.67 45.27
CA ARG A 154 5.13 -32.97 44.61
C ARG A 154 6.58 -33.38 44.34
N THR A 155 7.56 -32.53 44.65
CA THR A 155 8.98 -32.87 44.46
C THR A 155 9.61 -33.60 45.63
N ALA A 156 8.97 -33.60 46.81
CA ALA A 156 9.43 -34.40 47.95
C ALA A 156 9.33 -35.91 47.65
N ASP A 157 8.31 -36.32 46.90
CA ASP A 157 7.97 -37.72 46.64
C ASP A 157 8.85 -38.42 45.58
N ILE A 158 9.87 -37.74 45.03
CA ILE A 158 10.72 -38.28 43.93
C ILE A 158 12.19 -38.46 44.40
N LEU A 159 12.51 -38.13 45.65
CA LEU A 159 13.85 -38.27 46.22
C LEU A 159 13.99 -39.48 47.16
N GLU A 160 12.98 -40.36 47.23
CA GLU A 160 12.98 -41.57 48.09
C GLU A 160 13.20 -42.90 47.33
N ASP A 161 13.41 -42.88 46.01
CA ASP A 161 13.72 -44.09 45.22
C ASP A 161 15.19 -44.13 44.75
#